data_AF-A0A8T3VAR0-F1
#
_entry.id   AF-A0A8T3VAR0-F1
#
_cell.length_a   1.000
_cell.length_b   1.000
_cell.length_c   1.000
_cell.angle_alpha   90.00
_cell.angle_beta   90.00
_cell.angle_gamma   90.00
#
_symmetry.space_group_name_H-M   'P 1'
#
loop_
_entity.id
_entity.type
_entity.pdbx_description
1 polymer ?
#
loop_
_entity_poly.entity_id
_entity_poly.type
_entity_poly.pdbx_seq_one_letter_code
_entity_poly.pdbx_strand_id
1 'polypeptide(L)'
;MRCPNCDSENNDSAKFCKKCGTPLKKELSHENMINSMNNKSGKDDTTKYLIVALAIVAIVLAGAFVYIYGFGSHQSNDSQPQQIQSADDDSEPVQAESSSSSQASQASKSTPKTTSMSIRGGSFTTGGELEDKTYASIDVGSQHAGEKVILQIFYSRDGSTLNNGNMVPVTVDSSGHLEVSSADAYKYFPDFAEINLYDESGSKLLDTKSVSLSPEAGTQTF
;
A
#
# COMPACT_ATOMS: atom_id res chain seq x y z
N MET A 1 18.66 -33.74 2.97
CA MET A 1 17.60 -33.52 1.96
C MET A 1 18.17 -32.82 0.74
N ARG A 2 17.60 -33.07 -0.45
CA ARG A 2 18.05 -32.43 -1.70
C ARG A 2 17.24 -31.17 -1.97
N CYS A 3 17.92 -30.13 -2.46
CA CYS A 3 17.27 -28.90 -2.84
C CYS A 3 16.43 -29.10 -4.11
N PRO A 4 15.14 -28.75 -4.14
CA PRO A 4 14.30 -28.93 -5.32
C PRO A 4 14.70 -28.03 -6.50
N ASN A 5 15.45 -26.95 -6.24
CA ASN A 5 15.83 -25.98 -7.26
C ASN A 5 17.21 -26.27 -7.89
N CYS A 6 18.19 -26.71 -7.10
CA CYS A 6 19.58 -26.90 -7.59
C CYS A 6 20.16 -28.31 -7.33
N ASP A 7 19.34 -29.22 -6.80
CA ASP A 7 19.65 -30.61 -6.46
C ASP A 7 20.85 -30.83 -5.51
N SER A 8 21.32 -29.76 -4.85
CA SER A 8 22.41 -29.89 -3.88
C SER A 8 21.96 -30.61 -2.60
N GLU A 9 22.87 -31.37 -2.01
CA GLU A 9 22.64 -32.06 -0.74
C GLU A 9 22.81 -31.12 0.45
N ASN A 10 21.78 -31.05 1.28
CA ASN A 10 21.68 -30.18 2.44
C ASN A 10 21.33 -30.99 3.69
N ASN A 11 21.67 -30.46 4.87
CA ASN A 11 21.27 -31.06 6.15
C ASN A 11 19.74 -31.13 6.26
N ASP A 12 19.18 -32.21 6.79
CA ASP A 12 17.72 -32.38 6.96
C ASP A 12 17.08 -31.32 7.88
N SER A 13 17.89 -30.69 8.73
CA SER A 13 17.47 -29.57 9.58
C SER A 13 17.57 -28.20 8.89
N ALA A 14 18.25 -28.09 7.74
CA ALA A 14 18.51 -26.82 7.08
C ALA A 14 17.21 -26.12 6.64
N LYS A 15 17.07 -24.83 6.97
CA LYS A 15 15.92 -24.02 6.53
C LYS A 15 16.06 -23.57 5.07
N PHE A 16 17.29 -23.30 4.64
CA PHE A 16 17.64 -22.84 3.29
C PHE A 16 18.75 -23.68 2.68
N CYS A 17 18.82 -23.67 1.35
CA CYS A 17 19.85 -24.36 0.60
C CYS A 17 21.21 -23.67 0.74
N LYS A 18 22.24 -24.42 1.16
CA LYS A 18 23.62 -23.93 1.30
C LYS A 18 24.26 -23.49 -0.01
N LYS A 19 23.72 -23.93 -1.16
CA LYS A 19 24.28 -23.66 -2.49
C LYS A 19 23.55 -22.52 -3.21
N CYS A 20 22.23 -22.45 -3.12
CA CYS A 20 21.43 -21.51 -3.91
C CYS A 20 20.41 -20.70 -3.10
N GLY A 21 20.42 -20.80 -1.76
CA GLY A 21 19.53 -20.04 -0.89
C GLY A 21 18.06 -20.48 -0.89
N THR A 22 17.63 -21.38 -1.78
CA THR A 22 16.23 -21.83 -1.86
C THR A 22 15.75 -22.42 -0.53
N PRO A 23 14.60 -21.98 0.02
CA PRO A 23 14.04 -22.54 1.25
C PRO A 23 13.70 -24.02 1.06
N LEU A 24 14.11 -24.86 2.02
CA LEU A 24 14.01 -26.32 1.94
C LEU A 24 12.89 -26.92 2.78
N LYS A 25 12.37 -26.16 3.75
CA LYS A 25 11.23 -26.57 4.57
C LYS A 25 10.03 -25.69 4.26
N LYS A 26 9.00 -26.29 3.69
CA LYS A 26 7.64 -25.76 3.75
C LYS A 26 7.19 -26.01 5.20
N GLU A 27 7.17 -24.97 6.03
CA GLU A 27 6.58 -25.06 7.37
C GLU A 27 5.21 -25.73 7.23
N LEU A 28 5.01 -26.76 8.05
CA LEU A 28 3.76 -27.50 8.16
C LEU A 28 2.62 -26.48 8.33
N SER A 29 1.52 -26.72 7.63
CA SER A 29 0.32 -25.89 7.64
C SER A 29 -0.05 -25.43 9.06
N HIS A 30 -0.53 -24.19 9.15
CA HIS A 30 -1.19 -23.57 10.30
C HIS A 30 -2.48 -24.32 10.75
N GLU A 31 -2.56 -25.63 10.60
CA GLU A 31 -3.72 -26.45 10.99
C GLU A 31 -3.64 -26.82 12.49
N ASN A 32 -2.45 -26.87 13.07
CA ASN A 32 -2.25 -27.28 14.47
C ASN A 32 -2.11 -26.12 15.47
N MET A 33 -2.19 -24.85 15.01
CA MET A 33 -2.24 -23.67 15.89
C MET A 33 -3.65 -23.05 15.99
N ILE A 34 -4.70 -23.79 15.63
CA ILE A 34 -6.10 -23.38 15.86
C ILE A 34 -6.67 -24.01 17.15
N ASN A 35 -6.07 -25.09 17.68
CA ASN A 35 -6.58 -25.79 18.86
C ASN A 35 -6.00 -25.34 20.21
N SER A 36 -5.27 -24.22 20.26
CA SER A 36 -4.69 -23.68 21.49
C SER A 36 -5.05 -22.21 21.76
N MET A 37 -6.30 -21.81 21.47
CA MET A 37 -6.90 -20.57 21.99
C MET A 37 -8.40 -20.66 22.32
N ASN A 38 -8.96 -21.86 22.56
CA ASN A 38 -10.36 -22.00 23.02
C ASN A 38 -10.48 -22.15 24.55
N ASN A 39 -9.68 -21.43 25.34
CA ASN A 39 -9.90 -21.33 26.79
C ASN A 39 -9.46 -19.97 27.32
N LYS A 40 -10.26 -18.95 27.03
CA LYS A 40 -10.43 -17.79 27.91
C LYS A 40 -11.81 -17.17 27.73
N SER A 41 -12.84 -17.92 28.14
CA SER A 41 -14.11 -17.33 28.58
C SER A 41 -13.91 -16.61 29.92
N GLY A 42 -13.16 -15.51 29.87
CA GLY A 42 -13.14 -14.52 30.95
C GLY A 42 -14.37 -13.63 30.79
N LYS A 43 -15.46 -14.00 31.48
CA LYS A 43 -16.62 -13.14 31.68
C LYS A 43 -16.17 -11.93 32.51
N ASP A 44 -15.92 -10.80 31.86
CA ASP A 44 -15.54 -9.57 32.53
C ASP A 44 -16.78 -8.70 32.82
N ASP A 45 -16.96 -8.34 34.09
CA ASP A 45 -18.13 -7.59 34.54
C ASP A 45 -18.17 -6.14 34.03
N THR A 46 -17.07 -5.66 33.44
CA THR A 46 -16.93 -4.32 32.83
C THR A 46 -17.87 -4.11 31.64
N THR A 47 -18.11 -5.16 30.84
CA THR A 47 -19.02 -5.11 29.68
C THR A 47 -20.48 -4.89 30.12
N LYS A 48 -20.88 -5.40 31.29
CA LYS A 48 -22.24 -5.19 31.81
C LYS A 48 -22.46 -3.74 32.26
N TYR A 49 -21.51 -3.14 32.97
CA TYR A 49 -21.63 -1.75 33.41
C TYR A 49 -21.56 -0.77 32.24
N LEU A 50 -20.81 -1.10 31.18
CA LEU A 50 -20.73 -0.29 29.96
C LEU A 50 -22.05 -0.27 29.18
N ILE A 51 -22.75 -1.42 29.09
CA ILE A 51 -24.08 -1.50 28.46
C ILE A 51 -25.13 -0.71 29.26
N VAL A 52 -25.12 -0.82 30.60
CA VAL A 52 -26.06 -0.07 31.46
C VAL A 52 -25.81 1.44 31.37
N ALA A 53 -24.54 1.87 31.36
CA ALA A 53 -24.20 3.28 31.19
C ALA A 53 -24.67 3.84 29.83
N LEU A 54 -24.46 3.09 28.74
CA LEU A 54 -24.93 3.48 27.40
C LEU A 54 -26.46 3.59 27.31
N ALA A 55 -27.18 2.65 27.95
CA ALA A 55 -28.64 2.68 27.96
C ALA A 55 -29.20 3.93 28.69
N ILE A 56 -28.59 4.32 29.81
CA ILE A 56 -29.00 5.51 30.57
C ILE A 56 -28.75 6.79 29.74
N VAL A 57 -27.57 6.89 29.09
CA VAL A 57 -27.24 8.03 28.24
C VAL A 57 -28.23 8.15 27.06
N ALA A 58 -28.57 7.03 26.41
CA ALA A 58 -29.55 7.04 25.33
C ALA A 58 -30.95 7.50 25.77
N ILE A 59 -31.41 7.10 26.96
CA ILE A 59 -32.71 7.53 27.49
C ILE A 59 -32.71 9.03 27.82
N VAL A 60 -31.64 9.56 28.40
CA VAL A 60 -31.51 11.00 28.70
C VAL A 60 -31.50 11.81 27.41
N LEU A 61 -30.78 11.36 26.38
CA LEU A 61 -30.76 12.01 25.07
C LEU A 61 -32.13 11.98 24.41
N ALA A 62 -32.83 10.84 24.42
CA ALA A 62 -34.18 10.73 23.86
C ALA A 62 -35.19 11.61 24.61
N GLY A 63 -35.12 11.66 25.95
CA GLY A 63 -35.94 12.52 26.78
C GLY A 63 -35.69 14.01 26.51
N ALA A 64 -34.42 14.43 26.39
CA ALA A 64 -34.06 15.78 26.01
C ALA A 64 -34.52 16.11 24.57
N PHE A 65 -34.43 15.16 23.65
CA PHE A 65 -34.91 15.33 22.27
C PHE A 65 -36.42 15.52 22.21
N VAL A 66 -37.19 14.73 22.95
CA VAL A 66 -38.65 14.90 23.07
C VAL A 66 -38.99 16.20 23.80
N TYR A 67 -38.21 16.61 24.80
CA TYR A 67 -38.44 17.88 25.50
C TYR A 67 -38.19 19.10 24.59
N ILE A 68 -37.14 19.07 23.76
CA ILE A 68 -36.77 20.18 22.86
C ILE A 68 -37.65 20.21 21.61
N TYR A 69 -37.96 19.05 21.02
CA TYR A 69 -38.62 18.97 19.72
C TYR A 69 -40.07 18.45 19.78
N GLY A 70 -40.50 17.91 20.92
CA GLY A 70 -41.81 17.29 21.10
C GLY A 70 -42.89 18.24 21.60
N PHE A 71 -42.96 19.47 21.09
CA PHE A 71 -44.16 20.32 21.12
C PHE A 71 -44.00 21.43 20.07
N GLY A 72 -44.36 21.17 18.81
CA GLY A 72 -44.17 22.14 17.72
C GLY A 72 -44.72 21.70 16.36
N SER A 73 -46.04 21.85 16.22
CA SER A 73 -46.83 22.18 15.01
C SER A 73 -46.21 22.07 13.60
N HIS A 74 -46.91 21.28 12.76
CA HIS A 74 -47.07 21.42 11.31
C HIS A 74 -46.87 22.84 10.75
N GLN A 75 -46.05 22.99 9.71
CA GLN A 75 -46.47 23.62 8.44
C GLN A 75 -45.44 23.39 7.32
N SER A 76 -45.86 22.68 6.27
CA SER A 76 -45.21 22.66 4.95
C SER A 76 -45.47 23.99 4.24
N ASN A 77 -44.51 24.52 3.48
CA ASN A 77 -44.75 25.34 2.29
C ASN A 77 -43.47 25.50 1.45
N ASP A 78 -43.42 24.71 0.38
CA ASP A 78 -43.29 25.07 -1.04
C ASP A 78 -42.42 26.25 -1.57
N SER A 79 -41.80 25.92 -2.72
CA SER A 79 -41.61 26.71 -3.96
C SER A 79 -40.39 27.64 -4.19
N GLN A 80 -39.62 27.22 -5.21
CA GLN A 80 -38.69 27.90 -6.16
C GLN A 80 -39.39 28.98 -7.05
N PRO A 81 -38.82 29.58 -8.15
CA PRO A 81 -37.44 30.01 -8.55
C PRO A 81 -37.38 31.39 -9.33
N GLN A 82 -36.21 31.67 -9.95
CA GLN A 82 -35.90 32.60 -11.09
C GLN A 82 -35.44 34.06 -10.76
N GLN A 83 -34.54 34.74 -11.48
CA GLN A 83 -34.49 35.00 -12.94
C GLN A 83 -33.10 35.36 -13.53
N ILE A 84 -33.05 35.24 -14.86
CA ILE A 84 -31.98 35.47 -15.86
C ILE A 84 -32.02 36.92 -16.37
N GLN A 85 -30.90 37.48 -16.84
CA GLN A 85 -30.93 38.45 -17.95
C GLN A 85 -29.64 38.44 -18.80
N SER A 86 -29.83 38.70 -20.09
CA SER A 86 -29.00 38.33 -21.25
C SER A 86 -28.50 39.56 -22.03
N ALA A 87 -27.77 39.26 -23.12
CA ALA A 87 -27.60 40.01 -24.39
C ALA A 87 -26.53 41.11 -24.40
N ASP A 88 -25.79 41.40 -25.47
CA ASP A 88 -25.52 40.85 -26.82
C ASP A 88 -24.45 41.81 -27.40
N ASP A 89 -23.53 41.39 -28.27
CA ASP A 89 -23.09 42.21 -29.43
C ASP A 89 -22.22 41.39 -30.40
N ASP A 90 -22.11 41.86 -31.63
CA ASP A 90 -22.31 41.10 -32.87
C ASP A 90 -21.12 41.22 -33.85
N SER A 91 -20.97 40.20 -34.70
CA SER A 91 -20.38 40.20 -36.05
C SER A 91 -18.85 40.33 -36.33
N GLU A 92 -18.35 39.24 -36.94
CA GLU A 92 -17.31 39.09 -38.00
C GLU A 92 -17.67 39.89 -39.30
N PRO A 93 -16.96 39.84 -40.46
CA PRO A 93 -15.89 38.92 -40.93
C PRO A 93 -14.71 39.60 -41.68
N VAL A 94 -13.62 38.87 -41.99
CA VAL A 94 -13.10 38.65 -43.37
C VAL A 94 -11.82 37.78 -43.41
N GLN A 95 -11.80 36.90 -44.41
CA GLN A 95 -10.80 35.90 -44.79
C GLN A 95 -9.64 36.49 -45.64
N ALA A 96 -8.47 35.84 -45.66
CA ALA A 96 -7.87 35.20 -46.86
C ALA A 96 -6.39 34.79 -46.68
N GLU A 97 -6.19 33.47 -46.54
CA GLU A 97 -5.31 32.56 -47.30
C GLU A 97 -3.78 32.71 -47.50
N SER A 98 -3.18 31.50 -47.58
CA SER A 98 -1.88 31.04 -48.12
C SER A 98 -0.69 30.97 -47.14
N SER A 99 0.08 29.88 -47.00
CA SER A 99 0.10 28.56 -47.66
C SER A 99 0.99 27.56 -46.89
N SER A 100 0.51 26.32 -46.82
CA SER A 100 1.19 25.01 -46.80
C SER A 100 2.67 24.88 -46.34
N SER A 101 2.89 24.06 -45.31
CA SER A 101 3.70 22.85 -45.48
C SER A 101 3.34 21.78 -44.45
N SER A 102 2.78 20.71 -44.96
CA SER A 102 2.48 19.44 -44.31
C SER A 102 3.74 18.77 -43.77
N GLN A 103 3.71 18.28 -42.53
CA GLN A 103 4.27 16.97 -42.23
C GLN A 103 3.49 16.30 -41.10
N ALA A 104 3.16 15.05 -41.38
CA ALA A 104 2.08 14.31 -40.79
C ALA A 104 2.37 13.91 -39.34
N SER A 105 1.36 14.15 -38.50
CA SER A 105 0.69 13.13 -37.70
C SER A 105 1.44 11.80 -37.55
N GLN A 106 2.12 11.64 -36.42
CA GLN A 106 1.86 10.47 -35.59
C GLN A 106 1.26 10.96 -34.29
N ALA A 107 -0.04 11.28 -34.35
CA ALA A 107 -0.94 11.01 -33.25
C ALA A 107 -0.80 9.51 -32.97
N SER A 108 0.17 9.18 -32.13
CA SER A 108 0.22 7.90 -31.46
C SER A 108 -1.05 7.87 -30.64
N LYS A 109 -2.07 7.24 -31.22
CA LYS A 109 -3.20 6.68 -30.48
C LYS A 109 -2.53 5.81 -29.43
N SER A 110 -2.30 6.37 -28.25
CA SER A 110 -1.74 5.70 -27.11
C SER A 110 -2.81 4.71 -26.68
N THR A 111 -2.84 3.57 -27.36
CA THR A 111 -3.31 2.33 -26.80
C THR A 111 -2.62 2.26 -25.44
N PRO A 112 -3.35 2.22 -24.31
CA PRO A 112 -2.71 2.08 -23.02
C PRO A 112 -1.94 0.77 -23.09
N LYS A 113 -0.61 0.88 -23.20
CA LYS A 113 0.26 -0.26 -23.05
C LYS A 113 0.19 -0.57 -21.57
N THR A 114 -0.81 -1.35 -21.18
CA THR A 114 -0.92 -1.96 -19.85
C THR A 114 0.23 -2.94 -19.72
N THR A 115 1.44 -2.41 -19.63
CA THR A 115 2.62 -3.13 -19.19
C THR A 115 2.36 -3.29 -17.70
N SER A 116 2.12 -4.51 -17.24
CA SER A 116 2.04 -4.77 -15.81
C SER A 116 3.34 -4.31 -15.16
N MET A 117 3.26 -3.39 -14.21
CA MET A 117 4.41 -2.91 -13.46
C MET A 117 5.07 -4.09 -12.71
N SER A 118 6.39 -4.17 -12.74
CA SER A 118 7.19 -5.24 -12.11
C SER A 118 8.47 -4.68 -11.52
N ILE A 119 8.98 -5.32 -10.47
CA ILE A 119 10.22 -4.95 -9.79
C ILE A 119 11.42 -5.44 -10.61
N ARG A 120 12.16 -4.51 -11.20
CA ARG A 120 13.32 -4.78 -12.07
C ARG A 120 14.61 -4.96 -11.28
N GLY A 121 14.70 -4.27 -10.15
CA GLY A 121 15.83 -4.27 -9.24
C GLY A 121 15.66 -3.17 -8.20
N GLY A 122 16.75 -2.82 -7.53
CA GLY A 122 16.74 -1.70 -6.60
C GLY A 122 17.93 -1.69 -5.68
N SER A 123 17.82 -0.93 -4.61
CA SER A 123 18.80 -0.91 -3.53
C SER A 123 18.16 -0.74 -2.17
N PHE A 124 18.85 -1.26 -1.15
CA PHE A 124 18.60 -0.96 0.25
C PHE A 124 19.81 -0.28 0.85
N THR A 125 19.61 0.79 1.61
CA THR A 125 20.66 1.53 2.32
C THR A 125 20.31 1.60 3.79
N THR A 126 21.16 1.08 4.67
CA THR A 126 21.01 1.27 6.12
C THR A 126 22.26 1.94 6.66
N GLY A 127 22.09 3.01 7.43
CA GLY A 127 23.21 3.66 8.11
C GLY A 127 23.75 2.82 9.28
N GLY A 128 24.88 3.23 9.87
CA GLY A 128 25.57 2.45 10.90
C GLY A 128 25.16 2.74 12.35
N GLU A 129 24.31 3.74 12.57
CA GLU A 129 23.89 4.21 13.89
C GLU A 129 22.59 3.55 14.36
N LEU A 130 22.34 3.55 15.67
CA LEU A 130 21.17 2.88 16.26
C LEU A 130 19.83 3.49 15.83
N GLU A 131 19.83 4.74 15.38
CA GLU A 131 18.66 5.48 14.94
C GLU A 131 18.52 5.49 13.41
N ASP A 132 19.44 4.84 12.69
CA ASP A 132 19.41 4.82 11.24
C ASP A 132 18.29 3.92 10.72
N LYS A 133 17.50 4.49 9.81
CA LYS A 133 16.46 3.81 9.08
C LYS A 133 17.04 3.08 7.87
N THR A 134 16.32 2.06 7.42
CA THR A 134 16.61 1.42 6.13
C THR A 134 15.83 2.13 5.03
N TYR A 135 16.53 2.65 4.05
CA TYR A 135 15.97 3.27 2.84
C TYR A 135 15.96 2.26 1.70
N ALA A 136 14.91 2.27 0.90
CA ALA A 136 14.76 1.41 -0.26
C ALA A 136 14.44 2.26 -1.50
N SER A 137 15.18 2.00 -2.58
CA SER A 137 14.97 2.55 -3.91
C SER A 137 14.64 1.40 -4.86
N ILE A 138 13.44 1.35 -5.43
CA ILE A 138 12.95 0.22 -6.23
C ILE A 138 12.77 0.66 -7.69
N ASP A 139 13.50 0.05 -8.63
CA ASP A 139 13.33 0.29 -10.07
C ASP A 139 12.15 -0.51 -10.60
N VAL A 140 11.12 0.19 -11.06
CA VAL A 140 9.99 -0.37 -11.81
C VAL A 140 10.01 0.05 -13.29
N GLY A 141 10.85 1.04 -13.62
CA GLY A 141 11.11 1.53 -14.97
C GLY A 141 10.40 2.85 -15.28
N SER A 142 11.10 3.72 -16.01
CA SER A 142 10.67 5.08 -16.33
C SER A 142 9.39 5.17 -17.16
N GLN A 143 8.98 4.07 -17.82
CA GLN A 143 7.68 3.99 -18.49
C GLN A 143 6.49 4.12 -17.52
N HIS A 144 6.71 3.94 -16.22
CA HIS A 144 5.71 4.07 -15.17
C HIS A 144 5.76 5.40 -14.42
N ALA A 145 6.58 6.36 -14.88
CA ALA A 145 6.74 7.65 -14.21
C ALA A 145 5.38 8.35 -13.98
N GLY A 146 5.17 8.82 -12.75
CA GLY A 146 3.93 9.46 -12.32
C GLY A 146 2.80 8.50 -11.91
N GLU A 147 2.94 7.19 -12.13
CA GLU A 147 2.00 6.21 -11.60
C GLU A 147 2.08 6.16 -10.07
N LYS A 148 0.93 6.02 -9.42
CA LYS A 148 0.82 5.84 -7.98
C LYS A 148 0.63 4.37 -7.68
N VAL A 149 1.36 3.89 -6.69
CA VAL A 149 1.34 2.50 -6.25
C VAL A 149 1.46 2.44 -4.75
N ILE A 150 1.24 1.24 -4.19
CA ILE A 150 1.51 0.98 -2.79
C ILE A 150 2.67 -0.01 -2.70
N LEU A 151 3.70 0.38 -1.95
CA LEU A 151 4.86 -0.44 -1.68
C LEU A 151 4.80 -0.95 -0.24
N GLN A 152 4.98 -2.24 -0.05
CA GLN A 152 5.08 -2.88 1.26
C GLN A 152 6.38 -3.65 1.32
N ILE A 153 7.19 -3.41 2.35
CA ILE A 153 8.46 -4.09 2.53
C ILE A 153 8.52 -4.72 3.91
N PHE A 154 8.68 -6.04 3.96
CA PHE A 154 8.97 -6.78 5.18
C PHE A 154 10.47 -6.97 5.32
N TYR A 155 11.03 -6.57 6.45
CA TYR A 155 12.42 -6.79 6.80
C TYR A 155 12.52 -7.89 7.85
N SER A 156 13.52 -8.75 7.73
CA SER A 156 13.81 -9.76 8.74
C SER A 156 15.29 -9.93 8.98
N ARG A 157 15.62 -10.49 10.14
CA ARG A 157 16.97 -10.88 10.56
C ARG A 157 16.94 -12.26 11.16
N ASP A 158 17.73 -13.20 10.63
CA ASP A 158 17.82 -14.58 11.10
C ASP A 158 16.44 -15.28 11.18
N GLY A 159 15.51 -14.89 10.30
CA GLY A 159 14.13 -15.37 10.25
C GLY A 159 13.15 -14.71 11.24
N SER A 160 13.59 -13.69 12.01
CA SER A 160 12.73 -12.88 12.86
C SER A 160 12.34 -11.58 12.16
N THR A 161 11.07 -11.22 12.20
CA THR A 161 10.56 -9.97 11.60
C THR A 161 11.09 -8.74 12.34
N LEU A 162 11.58 -7.75 11.60
CA LEU A 162 12.01 -6.45 12.12
C LEU A 162 10.92 -5.39 12.04
N ASN A 163 9.93 -5.58 11.16
CA ASN A 163 8.80 -4.67 11.00
C ASN A 163 7.50 -5.42 10.66
N ASN A 164 6.40 -4.66 10.60
CA ASN A 164 5.06 -5.18 10.28
C ASN A 164 4.71 -5.10 8.78
N GLY A 165 5.62 -4.60 7.93
CA GLY A 165 5.35 -4.35 6.51
C GLY A 165 4.22 -3.35 6.28
N ASN A 166 4.45 -2.07 6.60
CA ASN A 166 3.46 -1.04 6.35
C ASN A 166 3.22 -0.88 4.83
N MET A 167 1.96 -0.66 4.45
CA MET A 167 1.59 -0.27 3.09
C MET A 167 1.86 1.22 2.91
N VAL A 168 2.83 1.56 2.06
CA VAL A 168 3.29 2.93 1.82
C VAL A 168 2.86 3.38 0.43
N PRO A 169 1.92 4.32 0.31
CA PRO A 169 1.61 4.95 -0.97
C PRO A 169 2.82 5.74 -1.48
N VAL A 170 3.21 5.52 -2.72
CA VAL A 170 4.39 6.15 -3.34
C VAL A 170 4.12 6.40 -4.82
N THR A 171 4.71 7.45 -5.36
CA THR A 171 4.63 7.79 -6.79
C THR A 171 5.94 7.44 -7.46
N VAL A 172 5.89 6.78 -8.62
CA VAL A 172 7.07 6.49 -9.43
C VAL A 172 7.66 7.81 -9.92
N ASP A 173 8.94 8.04 -9.65
CA ASP A 173 9.61 9.26 -10.10
C ASP A 173 9.86 9.27 -11.64
N SER A 174 10.41 10.37 -12.15
CA SER A 174 10.71 10.50 -13.58
C SER A 174 11.74 9.49 -14.11
N SER A 175 12.54 8.89 -13.24
CA SER A 175 13.57 7.91 -13.58
C SER A 175 13.06 6.46 -13.48
N GLY A 176 11.88 6.24 -12.91
CA GLY A 176 11.29 4.92 -12.73
C GLY A 176 11.50 4.32 -11.34
N HIS A 177 11.90 5.12 -10.35
CA HIS A 177 12.19 4.64 -8.99
C HIS A 177 11.07 4.97 -8.01
N LEU A 178 10.90 4.08 -7.04
CA LEU A 178 10.07 4.25 -5.85
C LEU A 178 10.99 4.36 -4.65
N GLU A 179 10.89 5.45 -3.90
CA GLU A 179 11.73 5.71 -2.72
C GLU A 179 10.90 5.60 -1.44
N VAL A 180 11.30 4.72 -0.53
CA VAL A 180 10.66 4.57 0.78
C VAL A 180 11.69 4.41 1.90
N SER A 181 11.37 4.94 3.07
CA SER A 181 12.10 4.68 4.32
C SER A 181 11.33 3.68 5.16
N SER A 182 12.02 2.85 5.94
CA SER A 182 11.40 2.14 7.05
C SER A 182 10.72 3.14 7.99
N ALA A 183 9.64 2.72 8.66
CA ALA A 183 8.98 3.56 9.65
C ALA A 183 9.90 3.78 10.86
N ASP A 184 10.51 2.68 11.32
CA ASP A 184 11.38 2.62 12.50
C ASP A 184 12.82 2.31 12.12
N ALA A 185 13.74 2.71 12.99
CA ALA A 185 15.11 2.23 12.99
C ALA A 185 15.17 0.83 13.63
N TYR A 186 16.09 -0.01 13.18
CA TYR A 186 16.22 -1.37 13.69
C TYR A 186 17.51 -1.52 14.47
N LYS A 187 17.45 -2.26 15.57
CA LYS A 187 18.64 -2.64 16.33
C LYS A 187 19.61 -3.51 15.51
N TYR A 188 19.11 -4.22 14.51
CA TYR A 188 19.89 -5.13 13.66
C TYR A 188 19.68 -4.80 12.19
N PHE A 189 20.75 -4.91 11.40
CA PHE A 189 20.66 -4.84 9.95
C PHE A 189 19.84 -6.02 9.42
N PRO A 190 18.88 -5.80 8.51
CA PRO A 190 18.16 -6.89 7.87
C PRO A 190 19.11 -7.75 7.03
N ASP A 191 18.88 -9.07 7.03
CA ASP A 191 19.53 -10.01 6.10
C ASP A 191 18.58 -10.51 5.01
N PHE A 192 17.32 -10.10 5.08
CA PHE A 192 16.31 -10.43 4.11
C PHE A 192 15.23 -9.35 4.05
N ALA A 193 14.76 -9.08 2.83
CA ALA A 193 13.60 -8.26 2.56
C ALA A 193 12.63 -8.95 1.60
N GLU A 194 11.33 -8.85 1.85
CA GLU A 194 10.29 -9.18 0.88
C GLU A 194 9.56 -7.89 0.48
N ILE A 195 9.60 -7.57 -0.81
CA ILE A 195 8.99 -6.40 -1.40
C ILE A 195 7.71 -6.84 -2.09
N ASN A 196 6.59 -6.26 -1.71
CA ASN A 196 5.30 -6.41 -2.37
C ASN A 196 4.89 -5.07 -2.99
N LEU A 197 4.59 -5.11 -4.28
CA LEU A 197 4.14 -3.96 -5.05
C LEU A 197 2.66 -4.15 -5.37
N TYR A 198 1.84 -3.17 -5.01
CA TYR A 198 0.40 -3.16 -5.24
C TYR A 198 0.00 -1.99 -6.14
N ASP A 199 -1.19 -2.08 -6.72
CA ASP A 199 -1.84 -0.95 -7.39
C ASP A 199 -2.16 0.19 -6.41
N GLU A 200 -2.57 1.36 -6.95
CA GLU A 200 -2.93 2.54 -6.13
C GLU A 200 -4.02 2.23 -5.08
N SER A 201 -4.91 1.29 -5.38
CA SER A 201 -5.99 0.89 -4.46
C SER A 201 -5.53 -0.03 -3.32
N GLY A 202 -4.34 -0.63 -3.45
CA GLY A 202 -3.82 -1.63 -2.52
C GLY A 202 -4.52 -2.99 -2.60
N SER A 203 -5.47 -3.16 -3.53
CA SER A 203 -6.29 -4.36 -3.63
C SER A 203 -5.66 -5.43 -4.52
N LYS A 204 -4.80 -5.02 -5.47
CA LYS A 204 -4.18 -5.93 -6.43
C LYS A 204 -2.66 -5.95 -6.23
N LEU A 205 -2.13 -7.11 -5.86
CA LEU A 205 -0.70 -7.39 -5.91
C LEU A 205 -0.24 -7.41 -7.38
N LEU A 206 0.70 -6.53 -7.73
CA LEU A 206 1.30 -6.40 -9.04
C LEU A 206 2.54 -7.29 -9.16
N ASP A 207 3.40 -7.29 -8.14
CA ASP A 207 4.63 -8.09 -8.13
C ASP A 207 5.16 -8.31 -6.70
N THR A 208 5.96 -9.36 -6.52
CA THR A 208 6.67 -9.68 -5.28
C THR A 208 8.13 -10.03 -5.58
N LYS A 209 9.05 -9.45 -4.81
CA LYS A 209 10.48 -9.73 -4.90
C LYS A 209 11.07 -10.04 -3.53
N SER A 210 11.65 -11.22 -3.38
CA SER A 210 12.46 -11.59 -2.22
C SER A 210 13.93 -11.25 -2.47
N VAL A 211 14.58 -10.62 -1.50
CA VAL A 211 15.96 -10.13 -1.59
C VAL A 211 16.74 -10.59 -0.36
N SER A 212 17.87 -11.25 -0.59
CA SER A 212 18.85 -11.53 0.46
C SER A 212 19.82 -10.36 0.59
N LEU A 213 20.11 -9.94 1.82
CA LEU A 213 20.97 -8.81 2.15
C LEU A 213 22.15 -9.30 2.99
N SER A 214 23.31 -8.68 2.84
CA SER A 214 24.36 -8.75 3.86
C SER A 214 23.90 -7.96 5.09
N PRO A 215 24.06 -8.49 6.31
CA PRO A 215 23.66 -7.80 7.54
C PRO A 215 24.71 -6.77 7.97
N GLU A 216 25.04 -5.86 7.06
CA GLU A 216 26.03 -4.81 7.22
C GLU A 216 25.43 -3.48 6.80
N ALA A 217 25.94 -2.39 7.38
CA ALA A 217 25.58 -1.04 6.98
C ALA A 217 26.07 -0.74 5.55
N GLY A 218 25.45 0.26 4.93
CA GLY A 218 25.75 0.70 3.56
C GLY A 218 24.64 0.36 2.56
N THR A 219 24.95 0.56 1.29
CA THR A 219 24.03 0.36 0.17
C THR A 219 24.28 -0.98 -0.51
N GLN A 220 23.20 -1.72 -0.75
CA GLN A 220 23.23 -3.03 -1.41
C GLN A 220 22.20 -3.06 -2.54
N THR A 221 22.60 -3.49 -3.74
CA THR A 221 21.74 -3.56 -4.93
C THR A 221 21.31 -4.99 -5.24
N PHE A 222 20.15 -5.17 -5.86
CA PHE A 222 19.61 -6.47 -6.27
C PHE A 222 18.92 -6.44 -7.64
#